data_AF-A0A525HMB1-F1
#
_entry.id   AF-A0A525HMB1-F1
#
_cell.length_a   1.000
_cell.length_b   1.000
_cell.length_c   1.000
_cell.angle_alpha   90.00
_cell.angle_beta   90.00
_cell.angle_gamma   90.00
#
_symmetry.space_group_name_H-M   'P 1'
#
loop_
_entity.id
_entity.type
_entity.pdbx_description
1 polymer ?
#
loop_
_entity_poly.entity_id
_entity_poly.type
_entity_poly.pdbx_seq_one_letter_code
_entity_poly.pdbx_strand_id
1 'polypeptide(L)'
;MPRGRRQTGATGAERAEAVLGERARVDALWQAGVPVVALFLLVFAVIAHPSPALSTAFAAPASPEAGATGVASCAGSTCHGREEPTGAVVRLDELKIWQDESSPAGAHSRAWRVLGEPRARAIAARLGIGDPQSAAVCTGCHVGAGAARPSEGVGCEGCHGNAANWLASHYAVGGSHANNVARGMRALDQPAVRAAICLDCHYGSDKSGQFAEHRIMAAGHPRLSFELDLFSTLEKHWNEDADYAQRKRAPSAATLWVVGQAMALDRALGLFANDRLANRGMFPELYFFDCQSCHRRISDEPSYRPSSPTNPGRDTPIGTVPFQDENMIMLAAAARVGAPDLASRFVADSIAFHKAITVSRPAALAAAARLRSDARALADRLSGIGTREVFAMIAALSDTVTAPRFTDYEGSVQAVMAVDTLLSSLSDAGAVSRADVARIRPSIDRAYAATHDPNAYNPLAFRTALRTATNAIGGLR
;
A
#
# COMPACT_ATOMS: atom_id res chain seq x y z
N MET A 1 -10.55 -76.76 36.76
CA MET A 1 -11.65 -77.72 37.01
C MET A 1 -12.68 -77.05 37.93
N PRO A 2 -14.00 -77.30 37.83
CA PRO A 2 -14.76 -78.01 36.78
C PRO A 2 -15.82 -77.11 36.09
N ARG A 3 -16.10 -77.29 34.77
CA ARG A 3 -17.23 -78.01 34.09
C ARG A 3 -18.60 -77.31 34.24
N GLY A 4 -19.48 -77.17 33.25
CA GLY A 4 -19.61 -77.74 31.89
C GLY A 4 -20.72 -76.99 31.08
N ARG A 5 -20.69 -77.00 29.72
CA ARG A 5 -21.45 -77.87 28.77
C ARG A 5 -22.99 -77.69 28.85
N ARG A 6 -23.82 -77.46 27.82
CA ARG A 6 -23.93 -77.79 26.36
C ARG A 6 -24.89 -76.78 25.69
N GLN A 7 -24.67 -76.25 24.48
CA GLN A 7 -25.01 -76.75 23.11
C GLN A 7 -26.50 -77.02 22.77
N THR A 8 -27.02 -76.30 21.75
CA THR A 8 -27.69 -76.76 20.50
C THR A 8 -28.07 -75.49 19.69
N GLY A 9 -27.53 -75.26 18.48
CA GLY A 9 -28.04 -75.72 17.16
C GLY A 9 -29.06 -74.68 16.62
N ALA A 10 -29.08 -74.18 15.39
CA ALA A 10 -28.40 -74.49 14.13
C ALA A 10 -28.67 -73.34 13.11
N THR A 11 -27.76 -73.19 12.12
CA THR A 11 -27.96 -72.79 10.69
C THR A 11 -28.75 -71.51 10.34
N GLY A 12 -28.22 -70.53 9.59
CA GLY A 12 -27.88 -70.58 8.16
C GLY A 12 -28.80 -69.59 7.41
N ALA A 13 -28.33 -68.41 7.02
CA ALA A 13 -27.87 -68.05 5.67
C ALA A 13 -28.91 -68.18 4.54
N GLU A 14 -29.22 -67.00 3.95
CA GLU A 14 -29.47 -66.75 2.52
C GLU A 14 -30.87 -66.96 1.88
N ARG A 15 -31.33 -65.84 1.28
CA ARG A 15 -31.81 -65.65 -0.12
C ARG A 15 -33.29 -65.91 -0.51
N ALA A 16 -33.88 -64.80 -0.98
CA ALA A 16 -34.42 -64.59 -2.33
C ALA A 16 -35.93 -64.75 -2.63
N GLU A 17 -36.40 -63.71 -3.34
CA GLU A 17 -37.42 -63.65 -4.41
C GLU A 17 -38.92 -63.41 -4.14
N ALA A 18 -39.47 -62.62 -5.09
CA ALA A 18 -40.86 -62.26 -5.42
C ALA A 18 -41.53 -61.20 -4.50
N VAL A 19 -42.18 -60.13 -5.01
CA VAL A 19 -43.27 -60.15 -6.00
C VAL A 19 -43.37 -58.82 -6.77
N LEU A 20 -43.61 -58.94 -8.08
CA LEU A 20 -44.02 -57.91 -9.04
C LEU A 20 -45.52 -57.63 -8.96
N GLY A 21 -45.91 -56.37 -9.17
CA GLY A 21 -47.11 -56.02 -9.95
C GLY A 21 -48.30 -55.41 -9.18
N GLU A 22 -48.60 -54.14 -9.44
CA GLU A 22 -49.95 -53.74 -9.86
C GLU A 22 -49.97 -52.33 -10.47
N ARG A 23 -50.14 -52.28 -11.80
CA ARG A 23 -50.65 -51.14 -12.55
C ARG A 23 -52.14 -51.41 -12.77
N ALA A 24 -53.04 -50.50 -12.41
CA ALA A 24 -54.29 -50.16 -13.14
C ALA A 24 -55.21 -49.30 -12.27
N ARG A 25 -56.06 -48.51 -12.97
CA ARG A 25 -57.10 -47.56 -12.51
C ARG A 25 -56.53 -46.15 -12.30
N VAL A 26 -56.90 -45.11 -13.05
CA VAL A 26 -58.21 -44.80 -13.63
C VAL A 26 -58.01 -43.91 -14.87
N ASP A 27 -58.66 -44.25 -15.98
CA ASP A 27 -58.82 -43.40 -17.16
C ASP A 27 -60.25 -42.82 -17.22
N ALA A 28 -60.33 -41.65 -17.85
CA ALA A 28 -61.43 -41.10 -18.65
C ALA A 28 -62.60 -40.36 -17.97
N LEU A 29 -62.66 -39.05 -18.22
CA LEU A 29 -63.68 -38.29 -18.99
C LEU A 29 -63.47 -36.80 -18.66
N TRP A 30 -63.03 -35.95 -19.58
CA TRP A 30 -63.90 -35.31 -20.58
C TRP A 30 -63.08 -34.74 -21.75
N GLN A 31 -63.58 -34.95 -22.98
CA GLN A 31 -63.08 -34.39 -24.23
C GLN A 31 -63.77 -33.06 -24.57
N ALA A 32 -63.03 -32.11 -25.17
CA ALA A 32 -63.44 -31.29 -26.32
C ALA A 32 -62.29 -30.38 -26.80
N GLY A 33 -62.00 -30.37 -28.11
CA GLY A 33 -61.40 -29.22 -28.80
C GLY A 33 -59.97 -29.33 -29.35
N VAL A 34 -59.85 -29.72 -30.62
CA VAL A 34 -58.68 -29.68 -31.54
C VAL A 34 -58.59 -28.25 -32.17
N PRO A 35 -57.52 -27.78 -32.88
CA PRO A 35 -56.06 -27.76 -32.65
C PRO A 35 -55.45 -26.33 -32.77
N VAL A 36 -54.43 -25.95 -31.99
CA VAL A 36 -53.53 -24.82 -32.37
C VAL A 36 -52.08 -25.20 -32.04
N VAL A 37 -51.52 -26.14 -32.82
CA VAL A 37 -50.09 -26.47 -32.79
C VAL A 37 -49.57 -26.40 -34.23
N ALA A 38 -49.50 -25.19 -34.75
CA ALA A 38 -48.75 -24.87 -35.98
C ALA A 38 -48.24 -23.41 -36.00
N LEU A 39 -48.14 -22.75 -34.83
CA LEU A 39 -47.63 -21.38 -34.70
C LEU A 39 -46.73 -21.20 -33.48
N PHE A 40 -45.98 -22.23 -33.09
CA PHE A 40 -44.96 -22.15 -32.03
C PHE A 40 -43.59 -22.71 -32.43
N LEU A 41 -43.38 -23.02 -33.72
CA LEU A 41 -42.10 -23.46 -34.28
C LEU A 41 -41.44 -22.41 -35.21
N LEU A 42 -41.84 -21.14 -35.10
CA LEU A 42 -41.31 -20.03 -35.90
C LEU A 42 -41.06 -18.74 -35.10
N VAL A 43 -40.73 -18.86 -33.80
CA VAL A 43 -40.32 -17.72 -32.94
C VAL A 43 -39.04 -18.01 -32.11
N PHE A 44 -38.30 -19.08 -32.42
CA PHE A 44 -36.95 -19.31 -31.86
C PHE A 44 -35.85 -19.28 -32.94
N ALA A 45 -36.00 -18.38 -33.91
CA ALA A 45 -35.02 -18.15 -34.98
C ALA A 45 -34.67 -16.66 -35.16
N VAL A 46 -34.64 -15.88 -34.08
CA VAL A 46 -34.03 -14.54 -33.96
C VAL A 46 -33.82 -14.39 -32.44
N ILE A 47 -32.66 -14.57 -31.82
CA ILE A 47 -31.46 -13.74 -31.81
C ILE A 47 -30.31 -14.66 -31.37
N ALA A 48 -29.56 -15.22 -32.31
CA ALA A 48 -28.20 -15.69 -32.05
C ALA A 48 -27.24 -14.63 -32.57
N HIS A 49 -27.23 -13.47 -31.90
CA HIS A 49 -26.05 -12.62 -31.99
C HIS A 49 -24.95 -13.35 -31.24
N PRO A 50 -23.76 -13.56 -31.84
CA PRO A 50 -22.62 -13.94 -31.05
C PRO A 50 -22.46 -12.82 -30.02
N SER A 51 -22.69 -13.13 -28.75
CA SER A 51 -22.19 -12.27 -27.68
C SER A 51 -20.73 -12.01 -28.01
N PRO A 52 -20.25 -10.76 -28.07
CA PRO A 52 -18.83 -10.55 -28.07
C PRO A 52 -18.38 -11.21 -26.77
N ALA A 53 -17.69 -12.34 -26.88
CA ALA A 53 -16.78 -12.75 -25.84
C ALA A 53 -16.03 -11.47 -25.49
N LEU A 54 -16.07 -11.07 -24.22
CA LEU A 54 -15.24 -10.01 -23.69
C LEU A 54 -13.81 -10.46 -23.96
N SER A 55 -13.32 -10.17 -25.15
CA SER A 55 -11.91 -10.10 -25.45
C SER A 55 -11.42 -9.04 -24.48
N THR A 56 -10.84 -9.49 -23.38
CA THR A 56 -9.86 -8.71 -22.65
C THR A 56 -8.84 -8.32 -23.71
N ALA A 57 -9.00 -7.13 -24.28
CA ALA A 57 -8.00 -6.53 -25.11
C ALA A 57 -6.75 -6.54 -24.23
N PHE A 58 -5.81 -7.43 -24.57
CA PHE A 58 -4.47 -7.36 -24.03
C PHE A 58 -3.98 -5.97 -24.42
N ALA A 59 -3.90 -5.09 -23.42
CA ALA A 59 -3.21 -3.83 -23.60
C ALA A 59 -1.83 -4.19 -24.15
N ALA A 60 -1.52 -3.68 -25.34
CA ALA A 60 -0.19 -3.77 -25.90
C ALA A 60 0.82 -3.30 -24.84
N PRO A 61 2.05 -3.84 -24.83
CA PRO A 61 3.09 -3.35 -23.93
C PRO A 61 3.14 -1.83 -24.02
N ALA A 62 3.19 -1.16 -22.86
CA ALA A 62 3.24 0.29 -22.78
C ALA A 62 4.35 0.77 -23.74
N SER A 63 3.95 1.48 -24.80
CA SER A 63 4.92 2.12 -25.68
C SER A 63 5.70 3.13 -24.83
N PRO A 64 7.02 3.30 -25.05
CA PRO A 64 7.77 4.33 -24.36
C PRO A 64 7.05 5.66 -24.52
N GLU A 65 6.89 6.38 -23.42
CA GLU A 65 6.23 7.67 -23.40
C GLU A 65 6.88 8.56 -24.47
N ALA A 66 6.08 9.24 -25.30
CA ALA A 66 6.62 10.06 -26.38
C ALA A 66 7.63 11.07 -25.81
N GLY A 67 8.89 10.94 -26.22
CA GLY A 67 10.00 11.78 -25.73
C GLY A 67 10.85 11.21 -24.59
N ALA A 68 10.59 9.99 -24.10
CA ALA A 68 11.50 9.32 -23.16
C ALA A 68 12.92 9.21 -23.75
N THR A 69 13.95 9.66 -23.01
CA THR A 69 15.35 9.60 -23.48
C THR A 69 16.10 8.40 -22.92
N GLY A 70 15.59 7.78 -21.85
CA GLY A 70 16.14 6.59 -21.22
C GLY A 70 17.37 6.87 -20.36
N VAL A 71 17.74 5.88 -19.54
CA VAL A 71 18.83 6.01 -18.55
C VAL A 71 20.19 6.33 -19.22
N ALA A 72 20.39 5.84 -20.44
CA ALA A 72 21.61 6.10 -21.22
C ALA A 72 21.86 7.60 -21.45
N SER A 73 20.81 8.43 -21.49
CA SER A 73 20.94 9.89 -21.65
C SER A 73 21.51 10.60 -20.42
N CYS A 74 21.47 9.96 -19.25
CA CYS A 74 22.04 10.44 -17.99
C CYS A 74 23.48 9.93 -17.79
N ALA A 75 23.89 8.94 -18.58
CA ALA A 75 25.14 8.21 -18.41
C ALA A 75 26.36 8.96 -18.97
N GLY A 76 27.56 8.44 -18.67
CA GLY A 76 28.84 8.97 -19.14
C GLY A 76 29.60 9.73 -18.05
N SER A 77 30.93 9.75 -18.16
CA SER A 77 31.84 10.31 -17.14
C SER A 77 31.76 11.84 -17.00
N THR A 78 31.22 12.53 -17.98
CA THR A 78 30.90 13.97 -17.92
C THR A 78 29.50 14.26 -17.37
N CYS A 79 28.66 13.22 -17.25
CA CYS A 79 27.32 13.26 -16.68
C CYS A 79 27.31 12.43 -15.38
N HIS A 80 26.34 11.53 -15.17
CA HIS A 80 26.17 10.80 -13.91
C HIS A 80 26.84 9.41 -13.87
N GLY A 81 27.84 9.14 -14.73
CA GLY A 81 28.48 7.84 -14.89
C GLY A 81 29.97 7.78 -14.56
N ARG A 82 30.45 8.55 -13.59
CA ARG A 82 31.82 8.43 -13.05
C ARG A 82 31.94 7.23 -12.12
N GLU A 83 33.16 6.73 -11.99
CA GLU A 83 33.48 5.65 -11.04
C GLU A 83 33.54 6.10 -9.59
N GLU A 84 33.88 7.36 -9.37
CA GLU A 84 34.09 7.97 -8.06
C GLU A 84 33.33 9.31 -7.96
N PRO A 85 32.82 9.68 -6.77
CA PRO A 85 31.99 10.86 -6.55
C PRO A 85 32.80 12.18 -6.57
N THR A 86 33.32 12.52 -7.73
CA THR A 86 34.32 13.58 -7.94
C THR A 86 33.75 14.81 -8.66
N GLY A 87 32.43 14.88 -8.83
CA GLY A 87 31.80 16.06 -9.40
C GLY A 87 31.83 17.27 -8.45
N ALA A 88 31.81 18.47 -9.03
CA ALA A 88 31.98 19.72 -8.28
C ALA A 88 30.73 20.17 -7.50
N VAL A 89 29.54 19.86 -8.02
CA VAL A 89 28.23 20.30 -7.48
C VAL A 89 27.32 19.12 -7.11
N VAL A 90 27.50 18.01 -7.83
CA VAL A 90 26.82 16.73 -7.62
C VAL A 90 27.89 15.64 -7.72
N ARG A 91 27.58 14.41 -7.32
CA ARG A 91 28.60 13.36 -7.21
C ARG A 91 29.11 12.93 -8.57
N LEU A 92 28.23 12.92 -9.58
CA LEU A 92 28.46 12.41 -10.94
C LEU A 92 28.69 10.89 -11.02
N ASP A 93 28.47 10.13 -9.94
CA ASP A 93 28.52 8.65 -9.89
C ASP A 93 27.14 8.02 -9.65
N GLU A 94 26.06 8.79 -9.76
CA GLU A 94 24.70 8.38 -9.36
C GLU A 94 24.20 7.15 -10.13
N LEU A 95 24.62 6.99 -11.39
CA LEU A 95 24.27 5.81 -12.20
C LEU A 95 24.83 4.53 -11.58
N LYS A 96 26.04 4.55 -11.04
CA LYS A 96 26.68 3.38 -10.41
C LYS A 96 25.90 2.94 -9.17
N ILE A 97 25.45 3.90 -8.36
CA ILE A 97 24.64 3.63 -7.16
C ILE A 97 23.29 3.01 -7.56
N TRP A 98 22.61 3.58 -8.57
CA TRP A 98 21.35 3.05 -9.07
C TRP A 98 21.48 1.68 -9.76
N GLN A 99 22.61 1.41 -10.43
CA GLN A 99 22.86 0.11 -11.07
C GLN A 99 23.34 -0.97 -10.09
N ASP A 100 23.70 -0.64 -8.85
CA ASP A 100 24.17 -1.61 -7.88
C ASP A 100 23.01 -2.49 -7.37
N GLU A 101 22.79 -3.59 -8.06
CA GLU A 101 21.73 -4.55 -7.78
C GLU A 101 21.86 -5.27 -6.43
N SER A 102 23.02 -5.19 -5.78
CA SER A 102 23.23 -5.76 -4.44
C SER A 102 22.80 -4.80 -3.32
N SER A 103 22.65 -3.51 -3.65
CA SER A 103 22.25 -2.48 -2.70
C SER A 103 20.73 -2.26 -2.67
N PRO A 104 20.21 -1.63 -1.61
CA PRO A 104 18.86 -1.07 -1.62
C PRO A 104 18.65 -0.04 -2.73
N ALA A 105 19.61 0.83 -2.99
CA ALA A 105 19.50 1.91 -3.99
C ALA A 105 19.40 1.39 -5.43
N GLY A 106 19.82 0.16 -5.71
CA GLY A 106 19.59 -0.49 -6.99
C GLY A 106 18.28 -1.27 -7.10
N ALA A 107 17.36 -1.19 -6.12
CA ALA A 107 16.11 -1.94 -6.17
C ALA A 107 15.27 -1.58 -7.40
N HIS A 108 15.29 -0.30 -7.76
CA HIS A 108 14.60 0.22 -8.92
C HIS A 108 15.18 -0.24 -10.27
N SER A 109 16.50 -0.36 -10.41
CA SER A 109 17.11 -0.83 -11.67
C SER A 109 16.76 -2.29 -11.98
N ARG A 110 16.58 -3.12 -10.94
CA ARG A 110 16.19 -4.52 -11.08
C ARG A 110 14.68 -4.78 -11.05
N ALA A 111 13.84 -3.75 -10.89
CA ALA A 111 12.41 -3.90 -10.66
C ALA A 111 11.70 -4.75 -11.74
N TRP A 112 12.02 -4.54 -13.02
CA TRP A 112 11.44 -5.33 -14.11
C TRP A 112 11.93 -6.79 -14.12
N ARG A 113 13.17 -7.05 -13.71
CA ARG A 113 13.71 -8.41 -13.67
C ARG A 113 13.03 -9.27 -12.61
N VAL A 114 12.64 -8.66 -11.48
CA VAL A 114 11.86 -9.34 -10.43
C VAL A 114 10.55 -9.92 -10.97
N LEU A 115 9.98 -9.34 -12.02
CA LEU A 115 8.79 -9.88 -12.68
C LEU A 115 9.06 -11.24 -13.36
N GLY A 116 10.30 -11.55 -13.71
CA GLY A 116 10.69 -12.85 -14.26
C GLY A 116 10.85 -13.97 -13.22
N GLU A 117 10.84 -13.63 -11.92
CA GLU A 117 11.12 -14.57 -10.83
C GLU A 117 9.93 -15.50 -10.49
N PRO A 118 10.17 -16.64 -9.81
CA PRO A 118 9.12 -17.61 -9.48
C PRO A 118 7.90 -17.01 -8.77
N ARG A 119 8.11 -16.05 -7.85
CA ARG A 119 7.02 -15.40 -7.12
C ARG A 119 6.10 -14.63 -8.07
N ALA A 120 6.64 -13.81 -8.97
CA ALA A 120 5.87 -13.02 -9.91
C ALA A 120 5.12 -13.90 -10.92
N ARG A 121 5.76 -14.97 -11.42
CA ARG A 121 5.09 -15.97 -12.28
C ARG A 121 3.93 -16.67 -11.57
N ALA A 122 4.09 -17.00 -10.29
CA ALA A 122 3.02 -17.61 -9.49
C ALA A 122 1.86 -16.64 -9.25
N ILE A 123 2.14 -15.35 -9.00
CA ILE A 123 1.12 -14.30 -8.91
C ILE A 123 0.35 -14.19 -10.23
N ALA A 124 1.07 -14.10 -11.36
CA ALA A 124 0.47 -14.02 -12.68
C ALA A 124 -0.44 -15.24 -12.99
N ALA A 125 0.03 -16.45 -12.66
CA ALA A 125 -0.75 -17.66 -12.83
C ALA A 125 -2.04 -17.66 -11.99
N ARG A 126 -1.99 -17.22 -10.72
CA ARG A 126 -3.19 -17.09 -9.86
C ARG A 126 -4.16 -16.02 -10.37
N LEU A 127 -3.65 -14.96 -10.98
CA LEU A 127 -4.45 -13.91 -11.61
C LEU A 127 -5.02 -14.31 -12.98
N GLY A 128 -4.55 -15.41 -13.58
CA GLY A 128 -4.91 -15.80 -14.94
C GLY A 128 -4.40 -14.82 -16.00
N ILE A 129 -3.30 -14.11 -15.74
CA ILE A 129 -2.68 -13.20 -16.70
C ILE A 129 -1.46 -13.85 -17.36
N GLY A 130 -1.05 -13.29 -18.51
CA GLY A 130 0.13 -13.74 -19.25
C GLY A 130 1.45 -13.40 -18.55
N ASP A 131 2.52 -13.30 -19.33
CA ASP A 131 3.87 -13.03 -18.80
C ASP A 131 3.89 -11.73 -17.97
N PRO A 132 4.20 -11.79 -16.66
CA PRO A 132 4.28 -10.61 -15.80
C PRO A 132 5.23 -9.55 -16.34
N GLN A 133 6.30 -9.91 -17.06
CA GLN A 133 7.26 -8.95 -17.65
C GLN A 133 6.66 -8.09 -18.77
N SER A 134 5.47 -8.44 -19.26
CA SER A 134 4.72 -7.71 -20.30
C SER A 134 3.35 -7.23 -19.83
N ALA A 135 2.85 -7.74 -18.70
CA ALA A 135 1.52 -7.43 -18.21
C ALA A 135 1.46 -6.02 -17.62
N ALA A 136 0.60 -5.15 -18.17
CA ALA A 136 0.48 -3.74 -17.75
C ALA A 136 0.25 -3.55 -16.24
N VAL A 137 -0.48 -4.48 -15.61
CA VAL A 137 -0.73 -4.49 -14.16
C VAL A 137 0.54 -4.69 -13.31
N CYS A 138 1.59 -5.27 -13.90
CA CYS A 138 2.89 -5.46 -13.26
C CYS A 138 3.86 -4.35 -13.71
N THR A 139 3.92 -4.08 -15.01
CA THR A 139 4.89 -3.13 -15.58
C THR A 139 4.58 -1.68 -15.23
N GLY A 140 3.35 -1.32 -14.83
CA GLY A 140 3.02 0.05 -14.44
C GLY A 140 3.87 0.59 -13.27
N CYS A 141 4.29 -0.27 -12.36
CA CYS A 141 5.18 0.09 -11.24
C CYS A 141 6.61 -0.45 -11.40
N HIS A 142 6.79 -1.56 -12.12
CA HIS A 142 8.09 -2.22 -12.27
C HIS A 142 8.88 -1.77 -13.51
N VAL A 143 8.26 -0.97 -14.37
CA VAL A 143 8.89 -0.24 -15.47
C VAL A 143 8.55 1.22 -15.25
N GLY A 144 9.56 2.06 -15.02
CA GLY A 144 9.37 3.47 -14.73
C GLY A 144 8.79 4.21 -15.93
N ALA A 145 8.02 5.27 -15.66
CA ALA A 145 7.71 6.26 -16.68
C ALA A 145 9.02 6.79 -17.29
N GLY A 146 9.08 6.92 -18.62
CA GLY A 146 10.31 7.31 -19.32
C GLY A 146 11.33 6.19 -19.55
N ALA A 147 11.07 4.93 -19.19
CA ALA A 147 11.98 3.83 -19.55
C ALA A 147 12.02 3.65 -21.09
N ALA A 148 13.22 3.68 -21.68
CA ALA A 148 13.39 3.44 -23.12
C ALA A 148 13.29 1.95 -23.47
N ARG A 149 13.59 1.09 -22.50
CA ARG A 149 13.43 -0.37 -22.57
C ARG A 149 12.92 -0.89 -21.23
N PRO A 150 12.05 -1.93 -21.21
CA PRO A 150 11.57 -2.51 -19.95
C PRO A 150 12.69 -2.96 -19.01
N SER A 151 13.81 -3.45 -19.56
CA SER A 151 14.98 -3.88 -18.80
C SER A 151 15.66 -2.78 -17.98
N GLU A 152 15.34 -1.51 -18.21
CA GLU A 152 15.82 -0.39 -17.38
C GLU A 152 15.10 -0.33 -16.02
N GLY A 153 14.02 -1.10 -15.81
CA GLY A 153 13.25 -1.04 -14.56
C GLY A 153 12.68 0.35 -14.31
N VAL A 154 12.77 0.83 -13.06
CA VAL A 154 12.42 2.21 -12.71
C VAL A 154 13.67 3.09 -12.85
N GLY A 155 13.80 3.72 -14.02
CA GLY A 155 14.95 4.57 -14.37
C GLY A 155 14.86 6.01 -13.84
N CYS A 156 15.86 6.82 -14.20
CA CYS A 156 16.01 8.20 -13.72
C CYS A 156 14.76 9.07 -13.96
N GLU A 157 14.17 9.00 -15.16
CA GLU A 157 12.98 9.78 -15.54
C GLU A 157 11.72 9.37 -14.76
N GLY A 158 11.71 8.15 -14.20
CA GLY A 158 10.67 7.67 -13.30
C GLY A 158 10.53 8.52 -12.05
N CYS A 159 11.63 9.14 -11.59
CA CYS A 159 11.68 10.04 -10.44
C CYS A 159 11.87 11.51 -10.86
N HIS A 160 12.82 11.80 -11.75
CA HIS A 160 13.21 13.15 -12.16
C HIS A 160 12.28 13.80 -13.20
N GLY A 161 11.38 13.02 -13.79
CA GLY A 161 10.50 13.46 -14.88
C GLY A 161 11.15 13.29 -16.25
N ASN A 162 10.34 13.36 -17.31
CA ASN A 162 10.78 13.19 -18.70
C ASN A 162 11.82 14.27 -19.07
N ALA A 163 13.00 13.84 -19.50
CA ALA A 163 14.17 14.68 -19.70
C ALA A 163 14.21 15.42 -21.04
N ALA A 164 13.35 15.08 -22.02
CA ALA A 164 13.39 15.68 -23.35
C ALA A 164 13.43 17.22 -23.34
N ASN A 165 12.72 17.84 -22.40
CA ASN A 165 12.56 19.29 -22.33
C ASN A 165 13.61 20.01 -21.46
N TRP A 166 14.28 19.29 -20.55
CA TRP A 166 15.23 19.89 -19.59
C TRP A 166 16.65 19.35 -19.68
N LEU A 167 16.91 18.26 -20.42
CA LEU A 167 18.26 17.69 -20.56
C LEU A 167 19.25 18.70 -21.14
N ALA A 168 18.86 19.42 -22.20
CA ALA A 168 19.71 20.45 -22.81
C ALA A 168 20.03 21.61 -21.85
N SER A 169 19.06 22.05 -21.04
CA SER A 169 19.29 23.10 -20.04
C SER A 169 20.04 22.60 -18.80
N HIS A 170 20.10 21.28 -18.59
CA HIS A 170 20.73 20.67 -17.44
C HIS A 170 22.25 20.83 -17.45
N TYR A 171 22.87 20.63 -18.61
CA TYR A 171 24.33 20.75 -18.78
C TYR A 171 24.76 22.10 -19.39
N ALA A 172 23.82 22.99 -19.69
CA ALA A 172 24.13 24.31 -20.24
C ALA A 172 24.89 25.17 -19.23
N VAL A 173 25.80 26.00 -19.73
CA VAL A 173 26.46 27.03 -18.91
C VAL A 173 25.40 27.97 -18.34
N GLY A 174 25.37 28.14 -17.02
CA GLY A 174 24.34 28.93 -16.33
C GLY A 174 23.00 28.23 -16.14
N GLY A 175 22.90 26.92 -16.43
CA GLY A 175 21.74 26.11 -16.09
C GLY A 175 21.43 26.18 -14.59
N SER A 176 20.14 26.21 -14.24
CA SER A 176 19.68 26.27 -12.85
C SER A 176 18.58 25.26 -12.59
N HIS A 177 18.45 24.84 -11.33
CA HIS A 177 17.39 23.94 -10.89
C HIS A 177 16.00 24.50 -11.23
N ALA A 178 15.76 25.79 -10.94
CA ALA A 178 14.50 26.45 -11.25
C ALA A 178 14.16 26.44 -12.75
N ASN A 179 15.14 26.65 -13.63
CA ASN A 179 14.94 26.58 -15.09
C ASN A 179 14.62 25.15 -15.54
N ASN A 180 15.29 24.14 -14.99
CA ASN A 180 14.99 22.74 -15.30
C ASN A 180 13.58 22.35 -14.82
N VAL A 181 13.18 22.80 -13.63
CA VAL A 181 11.82 22.58 -13.10
C VAL A 181 10.77 23.23 -13.98
N ALA A 182 10.99 24.48 -14.42
CA ALA A 182 10.11 25.16 -15.36
C ALA A 182 9.99 24.45 -16.72
N ARG A 183 10.95 23.58 -17.05
CA ARG A 183 11.00 22.75 -18.26
C ARG A 183 10.53 21.31 -18.05
N GLY A 184 10.01 20.97 -16.86
CA GLY A 184 9.40 19.67 -16.59
C GLY A 184 10.23 18.72 -15.72
N MET A 185 11.40 19.13 -15.22
CA MET A 185 12.06 18.40 -14.14
C MET A 185 11.18 18.44 -12.89
N ARG A 186 11.01 17.29 -12.22
CA ARG A 186 10.26 17.24 -10.96
C ARG A 186 11.10 17.84 -9.83
N ALA A 187 10.49 18.73 -9.06
CA ALA A 187 11.10 19.39 -7.90
C ALA A 187 11.19 18.43 -6.70
N LEU A 188 12.01 17.38 -6.79
CA LEU A 188 12.18 16.38 -5.71
C LEU A 188 12.83 16.94 -4.44
N ASP A 189 13.32 18.18 -4.46
CA ASP A 189 13.69 18.96 -3.28
C ASP A 189 12.47 19.35 -2.44
N GLN A 190 11.28 19.42 -3.04
CA GLN A 190 10.02 19.68 -2.33
C GLN A 190 9.46 18.37 -1.75
N PRO A 191 9.30 18.23 -0.41
CA PRO A 191 8.84 17.00 0.23
C PRO A 191 7.51 16.47 -0.33
N ALA A 192 6.54 17.35 -0.59
CA ALA A 192 5.23 16.95 -1.11
C ALA A 192 5.31 16.37 -2.53
N VAL A 193 6.16 16.97 -3.39
CA VAL A 193 6.41 16.47 -4.75
C VAL A 193 7.11 15.12 -4.69
N ARG A 194 8.15 14.98 -3.85
CA ARG A 194 8.86 13.72 -3.64
C ARG A 194 7.89 12.62 -3.18
N ALA A 195 7.07 12.90 -2.16
CA ALA A 195 6.08 11.97 -1.65
C ALA A 195 5.10 11.51 -2.73
N ALA A 196 4.56 12.45 -3.52
CA ALA A 196 3.62 12.13 -4.59
C ALA A 196 4.20 11.16 -5.63
N ILE A 197 5.49 11.31 -5.97
CA ILE A 197 6.18 10.41 -6.91
C ILE A 197 6.39 9.02 -6.32
N CYS A 198 6.88 8.93 -5.08
CA CYS A 198 7.06 7.62 -4.42
C CYS A 198 5.71 6.90 -4.28
N LEU A 199 4.66 7.63 -3.92
CA LEU A 199 3.31 7.11 -3.73
C LEU A 199 2.67 6.60 -5.03
N ASP A 200 3.14 7.02 -6.21
CA ASP A 200 2.62 6.50 -7.49
C ASP A 200 2.77 4.98 -7.61
N CYS A 201 3.83 4.41 -7.01
CA CYS A 201 4.06 2.97 -6.99
C CYS A 201 3.90 2.35 -5.59
N HIS A 202 4.29 3.07 -4.52
CA HIS A 202 4.32 2.54 -3.15
C HIS A 202 3.03 2.73 -2.34
N TYR A 203 1.99 3.24 -3.00
CA TYR A 203 0.60 3.15 -2.56
C TYR A 203 -0.28 2.86 -3.78
N GLY A 204 -0.02 3.61 -4.85
CA GLY A 204 -0.63 3.47 -6.16
C GLY A 204 -1.09 4.82 -6.69
N SER A 205 -1.46 4.86 -7.96
CA SER A 205 -2.05 6.04 -8.60
C SER A 205 -3.21 5.65 -9.53
N ASP A 206 -3.86 6.65 -10.12
CA ASP A 206 -4.86 6.43 -11.16
C ASP A 206 -4.26 6.23 -12.56
N LYS A 207 -2.92 6.32 -12.69
CA LYS A 207 -2.20 6.01 -13.93
C LYS A 207 -2.38 4.53 -14.29
N SER A 208 -2.28 4.24 -15.59
CA SER A 208 -2.47 2.88 -16.09
C SER A 208 -1.49 1.91 -15.45
N GLY A 209 -2.00 0.82 -14.87
CA GLY A 209 -1.18 -0.25 -14.28
C GLY A 209 -0.54 0.08 -12.92
N GLN A 210 -0.86 1.22 -12.31
CA GLN A 210 -0.24 1.66 -11.05
C GLN A 210 -1.12 1.51 -9.81
N PHE A 211 -2.22 0.76 -9.89
CA PHE A 211 -3.08 0.52 -8.73
C PHE A 211 -3.08 -0.97 -8.37
N ALA A 212 -2.41 -1.30 -7.26
CA ALA A 212 -2.32 -2.66 -6.75
C ALA A 212 -3.59 -3.00 -5.95
N GLU A 213 -4.65 -3.34 -6.68
CA GLU A 213 -5.93 -3.76 -6.11
C GLU A 213 -5.80 -4.98 -5.17
N HIS A 214 -6.79 -5.18 -4.30
CA HIS A 214 -6.84 -6.30 -3.35
C HIS A 214 -6.63 -7.66 -4.02
N ARG A 215 -7.14 -7.88 -5.25
CA ARG A 215 -6.95 -9.14 -5.98
C ARG A 215 -5.49 -9.48 -6.26
N ILE A 216 -4.64 -8.47 -6.46
CA ILE A 216 -3.21 -8.64 -6.75
C ILE A 216 -2.48 -9.05 -5.47
N MET A 217 -2.82 -8.43 -4.34
CA MET A 217 -2.35 -8.84 -3.02
C MET A 217 -2.82 -10.25 -2.65
N ALA A 218 -4.09 -10.59 -2.90
CA ALA A 218 -4.64 -11.93 -2.68
C ALA A 218 -3.93 -13.00 -3.52
N ALA A 219 -3.40 -12.65 -4.70
CA ALA A 219 -2.59 -13.53 -5.53
C ALA A 219 -1.13 -13.70 -5.04
N GLY A 220 -0.72 -12.94 -4.02
CA GLY A 220 0.59 -13.05 -3.36
C GLY A 220 1.54 -11.88 -3.58
N HIS A 221 1.09 -10.78 -4.17
CA HIS A 221 1.88 -9.54 -4.24
C HIS A 221 2.13 -9.02 -2.81
N PRO A 222 3.35 -8.57 -2.48
CA PRO A 222 3.60 -7.90 -1.20
C PRO A 222 2.62 -6.76 -0.98
N ARG A 223 2.26 -6.49 0.28
CA ARG A 223 1.55 -5.25 0.57
C ARG A 223 2.47 -4.07 0.28
N LEU A 224 1.87 -2.99 -0.19
CA LEU A 224 2.59 -1.74 -0.39
C LEU A 224 2.73 -1.06 0.96
N SER A 225 3.94 -0.60 1.27
CA SER A 225 4.26 0.18 2.46
C SER A 225 4.96 1.45 2.01
N PHE A 226 4.82 2.51 2.80
CA PHE A 226 5.40 3.80 2.47
C PHE A 226 5.78 4.56 3.74
N GLU A 227 7.00 5.08 3.76
CA GLU A 227 7.50 6.07 4.71
C GLU A 227 8.53 6.92 3.94
N LEU A 228 8.34 8.24 3.88
CA LEU A 228 9.04 9.09 2.91
C LEU A 228 10.53 9.23 3.21
N ASP A 229 10.91 9.34 4.48
CA ASP A 229 12.31 9.50 4.87
C ASP A 229 13.10 8.20 4.66
N LEU A 230 12.53 7.07 5.11
CA LEU A 230 13.09 5.74 4.89
C LEU A 230 13.29 5.49 3.39
N PHE A 231 12.28 5.75 2.56
CA PHE A 231 12.37 5.47 1.12
C PHE A 231 13.32 6.46 0.42
N SER A 232 13.39 7.72 0.89
CA SER A 232 14.42 8.66 0.44
C SER A 232 15.83 8.15 0.77
N THR A 233 16.01 7.55 1.95
CA THR A 233 17.29 7.00 2.40
C THR A 233 17.70 5.77 1.61
N LEU A 234 16.77 4.84 1.35
CA LEU A 234 17.03 3.62 0.60
C LEU A 234 17.46 3.89 -0.84
N GLU A 235 16.96 4.97 -1.44
CA GLU A 235 17.26 5.38 -2.81
C GLU A 235 18.36 6.45 -2.89
N LYS A 236 18.99 6.82 -1.76
CA LYS A 236 19.88 7.98 -1.69
C LYS A 236 21.12 7.81 -2.57
N HIS A 237 21.19 8.63 -3.60
CA HIS A 237 22.34 8.78 -4.50
C HIS A 237 22.78 10.26 -4.59
N TRP A 238 22.49 11.06 -3.58
CA TRP A 238 22.93 12.45 -3.46
C TRP A 238 23.58 12.70 -2.10
N ASN A 239 24.41 13.75 -2.03
CA ASN A 239 24.97 14.24 -0.78
C ASN A 239 24.11 15.40 -0.26
N GLU A 240 23.85 15.40 1.04
CA GLU A 240 23.23 16.53 1.76
C GLU A 240 24.33 17.28 2.52
N ASP A 241 25.21 17.93 1.75
CA ASP A 241 26.30 18.76 2.27
C ASP A 241 25.92 20.25 2.32
N ALA A 242 26.88 21.10 2.68
CA ALA A 242 26.65 22.55 2.78
C ALA A 242 26.19 23.18 1.46
N ASP A 243 26.71 22.70 0.32
CA ASP A 243 26.31 23.18 -1.01
C ASP A 243 24.87 22.75 -1.33
N TYR A 244 24.51 21.49 -1.04
CA TYR A 244 23.13 21.02 -1.17
C TYR A 244 22.18 21.85 -0.32
N ALA A 245 22.50 22.08 0.96
CA ALA A 245 21.69 22.86 1.88
C ALA A 245 21.47 24.30 1.40
N GLN A 246 22.52 24.92 0.84
CA GLN A 246 22.46 26.27 0.27
C GLN A 246 21.54 26.33 -0.97
N ARG A 247 21.55 25.30 -1.82
CA ARG A 247 20.77 25.28 -3.07
C ARG A 247 19.34 24.80 -2.91
N LYS A 248 19.09 23.80 -2.05
CA LYS A 248 17.87 22.98 -2.08
C LYS A 248 17.09 22.87 -0.76
N ARG A 249 17.42 23.63 0.29
CA ARG A 249 16.78 23.53 1.63
C ARG A 249 16.60 22.07 2.05
N ALA A 250 17.60 21.43 2.66
CA ALA A 250 17.50 20.04 3.09
C ALA A 250 16.40 19.86 4.16
N PRO A 251 15.26 19.20 3.87
CA PRO A 251 14.25 18.93 4.88
C PRO A 251 14.80 17.94 5.91
N SER A 252 14.46 18.11 7.18
CA SER A 252 14.81 17.12 8.20
C SER A 252 14.02 15.82 8.00
N ALA A 253 14.52 14.70 8.52
CA ALA A 253 13.79 13.43 8.54
C ALA A 253 12.40 13.56 9.18
N ALA A 254 12.26 14.37 10.24
CA ALA A 254 10.95 14.67 10.84
C ALA A 254 10.00 15.42 9.87
N THR A 255 10.54 16.33 9.05
CA THR A 255 9.77 17.05 8.02
C THR A 255 9.33 16.10 6.92
N LEU A 256 10.23 15.23 6.44
CA LEU A 256 9.90 14.22 5.45
C LEU A 256 8.85 13.25 5.98
N TRP A 257 8.99 12.78 7.22
CA TRP A 257 8.02 11.92 7.88
C TRP A 257 6.62 12.54 7.87
N VAL A 258 6.44 13.74 8.45
CA VAL A 258 5.10 14.32 8.60
C VAL A 258 4.45 14.66 7.25
N VAL A 259 5.23 15.17 6.29
CA VAL A 259 4.71 15.45 4.94
C VAL A 259 4.38 14.15 4.23
N GLY A 260 5.20 13.10 4.38
CA GLY A 260 4.93 11.76 3.88
C GLY A 260 3.61 11.20 4.39
N GLN A 261 3.36 11.27 5.70
CA GLN A 261 2.09 10.83 6.30
C GLN A 261 0.89 11.61 5.73
N ALA A 262 1.01 12.94 5.59
CA ALA A 262 -0.04 13.78 5.04
C ALA A 262 -0.35 13.49 3.57
N MET A 263 0.69 13.30 2.75
CA MET A 263 0.53 12.99 1.32
C MET A 263 0.03 11.57 1.10
N ALA A 264 0.41 10.61 1.95
CA ALA A 264 -0.13 9.26 1.91
C ALA A 264 -1.64 9.25 2.21
N LEU A 265 -2.08 9.99 3.24
CA LEU A 265 -3.50 10.15 3.54
C LEU A 265 -4.26 10.86 2.41
N ASP A 266 -3.68 11.93 1.85
CA ASP A 266 -4.30 12.62 0.71
C ASP A 266 -4.45 11.71 -0.51
N ARG A 267 -3.41 10.90 -0.80
CA ARG A 267 -3.41 9.92 -1.89
C ARG A 267 -4.48 8.86 -1.66
N ALA A 268 -4.51 8.26 -0.47
CA ALA A 268 -5.45 7.22 -0.10
C ALA A 268 -6.90 7.66 -0.32
N LEU A 269 -7.26 8.82 0.24
CA LEU A 269 -8.59 9.39 0.12
C LEU A 269 -8.90 9.87 -1.31
N GLY A 270 -7.89 10.32 -2.05
CA GLY A 270 -8.02 10.69 -3.46
C GLY A 270 -8.38 9.51 -4.35
N LEU A 271 -7.72 8.37 -4.17
CA LEU A 271 -8.01 7.14 -4.90
C LEU A 271 -9.33 6.51 -4.45
N PHE A 272 -9.64 6.56 -3.14
CA PHE A 272 -10.96 6.17 -2.61
C PHE A 272 -12.11 7.00 -3.20
N ALA A 273 -11.86 8.27 -3.53
CA ALA A 273 -12.84 9.13 -4.17
C ALA A 273 -13.03 8.85 -5.67
N ASN A 274 -12.10 8.14 -6.30
CA ASN A 274 -12.17 7.80 -7.72
C ASN A 274 -13.04 6.56 -7.94
N ASP A 275 -14.21 6.74 -8.55
CA ASP A 275 -15.20 5.66 -8.72
C ASP A 275 -14.69 4.44 -9.48
N ARG A 276 -13.76 4.64 -10.42
CA ARG A 276 -13.12 3.57 -11.20
C ARG A 276 -12.21 2.67 -10.34
N LEU A 277 -11.64 3.22 -9.26
CA LEU A 277 -10.68 2.52 -8.40
C LEU A 277 -11.32 2.06 -7.09
N ALA A 278 -12.29 2.83 -6.59
CA ALA A 278 -12.91 2.62 -5.29
C ALA A 278 -13.89 1.45 -5.26
N ASN A 279 -14.30 0.91 -6.40
CA ASN A 279 -15.26 -0.18 -6.49
C ASN A 279 -14.81 -1.26 -7.47
N ARG A 280 -15.13 -2.51 -7.15
CA ARG A 280 -14.99 -3.67 -8.02
C ARG A 280 -16.28 -4.47 -8.01
N GLY A 281 -17.09 -4.30 -9.06
CA GLY A 281 -18.41 -4.91 -9.15
C GLY A 281 -19.33 -4.36 -8.05
N MET A 282 -19.96 -5.26 -7.28
CA MET A 282 -20.86 -4.87 -6.18
C MET A 282 -20.14 -4.48 -4.88
N PHE A 283 -18.83 -4.76 -4.76
CA PHE A 283 -18.07 -4.49 -3.55
C PHE A 283 -17.21 -3.23 -3.70
N PRO A 284 -16.97 -2.48 -2.61
CA PRO A 284 -15.90 -1.51 -2.59
C PRO A 284 -14.56 -2.24 -2.77
N GLU A 285 -13.57 -1.53 -3.32
CA GLU A 285 -12.22 -2.06 -3.41
C GLU A 285 -11.63 -2.21 -2.00
N LEU A 286 -11.33 -3.46 -1.63
CA LEU A 286 -10.93 -3.82 -0.26
C LEU A 286 -9.54 -3.31 0.11
N TYR A 287 -8.73 -2.89 -0.87
CA TYR A 287 -7.42 -2.27 -0.65
C TYR A 287 -7.44 -1.09 0.33
N PHE A 288 -8.54 -0.32 0.38
CA PHE A 288 -8.65 0.86 1.24
C PHE A 288 -8.95 0.54 2.71
N PHE A 289 -9.14 -0.73 3.05
CA PHE A 289 -9.64 -1.16 4.35
C PHE A 289 -8.61 -2.01 5.08
N ASP A 290 -8.67 -2.00 6.41
CA ASP A 290 -7.77 -2.78 7.25
C ASP A 290 -7.93 -4.28 6.99
N CYS A 291 -6.87 -4.92 6.49
CA CYS A 291 -6.84 -6.35 6.21
C CYS A 291 -7.17 -7.20 7.44
N GLN A 292 -6.73 -6.82 8.64
CA GLN A 292 -6.97 -7.59 9.87
C GLN A 292 -8.43 -7.54 10.33
N SER A 293 -9.22 -6.63 9.75
CA SER A 293 -10.65 -6.62 9.98
C SER A 293 -11.36 -7.80 9.33
N CYS A 294 -10.83 -8.37 8.24
CA CYS A 294 -11.36 -9.59 7.60
C CYS A 294 -10.48 -10.82 7.86
N HIS A 295 -9.16 -10.65 7.88
CA HIS A 295 -8.18 -11.73 8.06
C HIS A 295 -7.87 -11.98 9.54
N ARG A 296 -8.90 -12.34 10.29
CA ARG A 296 -8.81 -12.74 11.70
C ARG A 296 -9.46 -14.11 11.91
N ARG A 297 -9.12 -14.76 13.02
CA ARG A 297 -9.73 -16.04 13.37
C ARG A 297 -11.24 -15.90 13.55
N ILE A 298 -12.01 -16.66 12.78
CA ILE A 298 -13.44 -16.89 12.97
C ILE A 298 -13.62 -18.05 13.97
N SER A 299 -14.60 -17.94 14.87
CA SER A 299 -14.83 -18.93 15.94
C SER A 299 -16.30 -18.94 16.35
N ASP A 300 -16.90 -20.13 16.41
CA ASP A 300 -18.28 -20.36 16.86
C ASP A 300 -18.36 -20.75 18.35
N GLU A 301 -17.22 -20.81 19.04
CA GLU A 301 -17.16 -21.11 20.47
C GLU A 301 -17.98 -20.11 21.29
N PRO A 302 -18.92 -20.54 22.16
CA PRO A 302 -19.74 -19.64 22.97
C PRO A 302 -18.95 -18.72 23.90
N SER A 303 -17.72 -19.12 24.24
CA SER A 303 -16.79 -18.36 25.08
C SER A 303 -15.83 -17.46 24.28
N TYR A 304 -15.94 -17.45 22.94
CA TYR A 304 -15.09 -16.64 22.09
C TYR A 304 -15.23 -15.16 22.43
N ARG A 305 -14.09 -14.51 22.68
CA ARG A 305 -14.00 -13.07 22.81
C ARG A 305 -13.47 -12.51 21.50
N PRO A 306 -14.14 -11.51 20.89
CA PRO A 306 -13.63 -10.84 19.70
C PRO A 306 -12.18 -10.40 19.90
N SER A 307 -11.31 -10.75 18.95
CA SER A 307 -9.89 -10.41 19.01
C SER A 307 -9.60 -8.96 18.61
N SER A 308 -10.60 -8.22 18.12
CA SER A 308 -10.47 -6.82 17.74
C SER A 308 -10.70 -5.91 18.95
N PRO A 309 -9.69 -5.18 19.42
CA PRO A 309 -9.88 -4.20 20.47
C PRO A 309 -10.68 -3.00 19.95
N THR A 310 -11.35 -2.28 20.85
CA THR A 310 -11.99 -1.00 20.53
C THR A 310 -10.94 0.04 20.16
N ASN A 311 -11.13 0.75 19.05
CA ASN A 311 -10.32 1.88 18.65
C ASN A 311 -11.10 3.19 18.90
N PRO A 312 -10.67 4.08 19.81
CA PRO A 312 -11.41 5.30 20.12
C PRO A 312 -11.45 6.31 18.96
N GLY A 313 -10.60 6.15 17.94
CA GLY A 313 -10.65 6.94 16.71
C GLY A 313 -11.67 6.44 15.68
N ARG A 314 -12.35 5.32 15.95
CA ARG A 314 -13.30 4.66 15.05
C ARG A 314 -14.63 4.44 15.76
N ASP A 315 -15.43 5.50 15.89
CA ASP A 315 -16.79 5.41 16.45
C ASP A 315 -17.77 4.80 15.43
N THR A 316 -17.69 3.48 15.27
CA THR A 316 -18.50 2.71 14.30
C THR A 316 -19.06 1.44 14.94
N PRO A 317 -20.23 0.95 14.49
CA PRO A 317 -20.80 -0.30 15.00
C PRO A 317 -19.88 -1.50 14.80
N ILE A 318 -19.96 -2.47 15.71
CA ILE A 318 -19.28 -3.78 15.57
C ILE A 318 -19.68 -4.41 14.22
N GLY A 319 -18.70 -4.99 13.52
CA GLY A 319 -18.88 -5.59 12.20
C GLY A 319 -18.63 -4.63 11.03
N THR A 320 -18.43 -3.33 11.30
CA THR A 320 -17.96 -2.38 10.28
C THR A 320 -16.53 -2.72 9.87
N VAL A 321 -16.26 -2.71 8.56
CA VAL A 321 -14.90 -2.79 8.02
C VAL A 321 -14.28 -1.38 8.07
N PRO A 322 -13.28 -1.12 8.92
CA PRO A 322 -12.68 0.20 9.04
C PRO A 322 -11.76 0.48 7.86
N PHE A 323 -11.75 1.75 7.46
CA PHE A 323 -10.71 2.27 6.56
C PHE A 323 -9.33 2.09 7.20
N GLN A 324 -8.34 1.83 6.36
CA GLN A 324 -6.93 1.73 6.76
C GLN A 324 -6.42 3.13 7.15
N ASP A 325 -6.31 3.42 8.46
CA ASP A 325 -6.20 4.77 9.03
C ASP A 325 -4.85 5.11 9.70
N GLU A 326 -3.78 4.36 9.42
CA GLU A 326 -2.46 4.52 10.03
C GLU A 326 -1.92 5.94 9.91
N ASN A 327 -2.06 6.56 8.72
CA ASN A 327 -1.62 7.93 8.50
C ASN A 327 -2.48 8.93 9.29
N MET A 328 -3.77 8.64 9.54
CA MET A 328 -4.63 9.47 10.40
C MET A 328 -4.17 9.40 11.86
N ILE A 329 -3.73 8.23 12.34
CA ILE A 329 -3.19 8.08 13.70
C ILE A 329 -1.89 8.88 13.84
N MET A 330 -0.97 8.76 12.86
CA MET A 330 0.32 9.46 12.88
C MET A 330 0.14 10.98 12.83
N LEU A 331 -0.68 11.49 11.89
CA LEU A 331 -0.94 12.92 11.75
C LEU A 331 -1.67 13.50 12.95
N ALA A 332 -2.59 12.76 13.58
CA ALA A 332 -3.23 13.22 14.80
C ALA A 332 -2.23 13.38 15.95
N ALA A 333 -1.23 12.51 16.07
CA ALA A 333 -0.16 12.66 17.05
C ALA A 333 0.75 13.85 16.74
N ALA A 334 1.15 14.02 15.48
CA ALA A 334 1.98 15.15 15.04
C ALA A 334 1.27 16.50 15.20
N ALA A 335 -0.01 16.59 14.81
CA ALA A 335 -0.81 17.80 14.89
C ALA A 335 -0.99 18.28 16.33
N ARG A 336 -1.22 17.38 17.30
CA ARG A 336 -1.32 17.76 18.72
C ARG A 336 -0.06 18.47 19.24
N VAL A 337 1.09 18.21 18.63
CA VAL A 337 2.37 18.81 19.03
C VAL A 337 2.65 20.09 18.24
N GLY A 338 2.64 20.02 16.91
CA GLY A 338 3.13 21.13 16.06
C GLY A 338 2.05 22.03 15.46
N ALA A 339 0.77 21.64 15.57
CA ALA A 339 -0.38 22.39 15.02
C ALA A 339 -1.65 22.18 15.87
N PRO A 340 -1.61 22.50 17.19
CA PRO A 340 -2.71 22.19 18.11
C PRO A 340 -4.04 22.86 17.72
N ASP A 341 -3.98 24.00 17.04
CA ASP A 341 -5.13 24.72 16.47
C ASP A 341 -5.85 23.93 15.36
N LEU A 342 -5.11 23.10 14.62
CA LEU A 342 -5.66 22.22 13.58
C LEU A 342 -5.97 20.81 14.10
N ALA A 343 -5.36 20.39 15.21
CA ALA A 343 -5.43 19.02 15.72
C ALA A 343 -6.87 18.57 16.05
N SER A 344 -7.64 19.39 16.76
CA SER A 344 -9.02 19.04 17.14
C SER A 344 -9.93 18.86 15.92
N ARG A 345 -9.78 19.73 14.91
CA ARG A 345 -10.51 19.63 13.64
C ARG A 345 -10.13 18.35 12.90
N PHE A 346 -8.84 18.09 12.72
CA PHE A 346 -8.37 16.89 12.01
C PHE A 346 -8.85 15.59 12.65
N VAL A 347 -8.80 15.50 14.00
CA VAL A 347 -9.31 14.34 14.73
C VAL A 347 -10.82 14.17 14.55
N ALA A 348 -11.59 15.28 14.63
CA ALA A 348 -13.03 15.24 14.42
C ALA A 348 -13.39 14.81 12.99
N ASP A 349 -12.72 15.35 11.97
CA ASP A 349 -12.95 14.98 10.57
C ASP A 349 -12.50 13.54 10.27
N SER A 350 -11.45 13.04 10.94
CA SER A 350 -11.04 11.61 10.86
C SER A 350 -12.15 10.69 11.40
N ILE A 351 -12.68 10.97 12.58
CA ILE A 351 -13.79 10.18 13.18
C ILE A 351 -15.04 10.29 12.32
N ALA A 352 -15.37 11.49 11.83
CA ALA A 352 -16.51 11.73 10.96
C ALA A 352 -16.40 10.95 9.64
N PHE A 353 -15.20 10.80 9.08
CA PHE A 353 -14.97 10.00 7.88
C PHE A 353 -15.25 8.52 8.13
N HIS A 354 -14.71 7.93 9.20
CA HIS A 354 -15.03 6.54 9.57
C HIS A 354 -16.54 6.32 9.74
N LYS A 355 -17.23 7.25 10.38
CA LYS A 355 -18.69 7.20 10.51
C LYS A 355 -19.39 7.33 9.16
N ALA A 356 -18.92 8.21 8.28
CA ALA A 356 -19.57 8.45 6.99
C ALA A 356 -19.50 7.24 6.04
N ILE A 357 -18.45 6.43 6.13
CA ILE A 357 -18.31 5.16 5.38
C ILE A 357 -19.47 4.20 5.67
N THR A 358 -20.02 4.21 6.89
CA THR A 358 -21.13 3.31 7.28
C THR A 358 -22.51 3.80 6.82
N VAL A 359 -22.60 5.04 6.33
CA VAL A 359 -23.87 5.69 5.98
C VAL A 359 -24.14 5.60 4.49
N SER A 360 -23.27 6.17 3.66
CA SER A 360 -23.43 6.17 2.21
C SER A 360 -22.16 6.62 1.50
N ARG A 361 -22.01 6.25 0.22
CA ARG A 361 -20.89 6.71 -0.62
C ARG A 361 -20.82 8.24 -0.71
N PRO A 362 -21.91 9.00 -0.99
CA PRO A 362 -21.84 10.47 -1.01
C PRO A 362 -21.37 11.08 0.32
N ALA A 363 -21.84 10.56 1.46
CA ALA A 363 -21.39 11.04 2.78
C ALA A 363 -19.89 10.77 2.98
N ALA A 364 -19.42 9.57 2.63
CA ALA A 364 -18.01 9.20 2.71
C ALA A 364 -17.12 10.08 1.82
N LEU A 365 -17.55 10.38 0.59
CA LEU A 365 -16.81 11.25 -0.34
C LEU A 365 -16.72 12.69 0.19
N ALA A 366 -17.81 13.23 0.76
CA ALA A 366 -17.80 14.56 1.35
C ALA A 366 -16.87 14.65 2.58
N ALA A 367 -16.87 13.62 3.44
CA ALA A 367 -15.98 13.56 4.59
C ALA A 367 -14.51 13.35 4.17
N ALA A 368 -14.25 12.50 3.17
CA ALA A 368 -12.92 12.32 2.59
C ALA A 368 -12.36 13.65 2.05
N ALA A 369 -13.16 14.44 1.33
CA ALA A 369 -12.72 15.73 0.80
C ALA A 369 -12.28 16.72 1.90
N ARG A 370 -13.00 16.77 3.03
CA ARG A 370 -12.60 17.58 4.20
C ARG A 370 -11.30 17.07 4.81
N LEU A 371 -11.21 15.78 5.08
CA LEU A 371 -10.03 15.18 5.70
C LEU A 371 -8.77 15.32 4.83
N ARG A 372 -8.92 15.24 3.49
CA ARG A 372 -7.85 15.55 2.53
C ARG A 372 -7.39 17.00 2.63
N SER A 373 -8.32 17.94 2.77
CA SER A 373 -7.98 19.35 2.96
C SER A 373 -7.19 19.56 4.25
N ASP A 374 -7.55 18.87 5.32
CA ASP A 374 -6.86 18.98 6.60
C ASP A 374 -5.47 18.36 6.54
N ALA A 375 -5.33 17.20 5.88
CA ALA A 375 -4.03 16.55 5.67
C ALA A 375 -3.06 17.48 4.93
N ARG A 376 -3.50 18.13 3.84
CA ARG A 376 -2.68 19.11 3.12
C ARG A 376 -2.33 20.33 3.98
N ALA A 377 -3.28 20.86 4.74
CA ALA A 377 -3.01 21.97 5.66
C ALA A 377 -1.98 21.61 6.75
N LEU A 378 -2.02 20.38 7.27
CA LEU A 378 -1.03 19.87 8.21
C LEU A 378 0.35 19.69 7.56
N ALA A 379 0.43 19.22 6.30
CA ALA A 379 1.69 19.13 5.56
C ALA A 379 2.39 20.50 5.45
N ASP A 380 1.62 21.53 5.09
CA ASP A 380 2.15 22.90 4.97
C ASP A 380 2.58 23.44 6.34
N ARG A 381 1.76 23.23 7.38
CA ARG A 381 1.98 23.77 8.73
C ARG A 381 3.15 23.13 9.46
N LEU A 382 3.37 21.83 9.25
CA LEU A 382 4.37 21.01 9.94
C LEU A 382 5.67 20.87 9.12
N SER A 383 5.93 21.76 8.17
CA SER A 383 7.13 21.74 7.33
C SER A 383 8.42 22.24 7.99
N GLY A 384 8.37 22.62 9.28
CA GLY A 384 9.49 23.20 10.04
C GLY A 384 9.57 22.71 11.48
N ILE A 385 9.74 21.40 11.66
CA ILE A 385 9.74 20.75 12.99
C ILE A 385 11.13 20.83 13.63
N GLY A 386 11.21 21.42 14.82
CA GLY A 386 12.42 21.47 15.64
C GLY A 386 12.57 20.28 16.59
N THR A 387 13.79 20.07 17.10
CA THR A 387 14.15 18.96 18.00
C THR A 387 13.19 18.76 19.19
N ARG A 388 12.74 19.85 19.82
CA ARG A 388 11.80 19.79 20.95
C ARG A 388 10.46 19.16 20.54
N GLU A 389 9.98 19.52 19.36
CA GLU A 389 8.73 18.99 18.80
C GLU A 389 8.91 17.54 18.39
N VAL A 390 10.04 17.16 17.78
CA VAL A 390 10.37 15.76 17.44
C VAL A 390 10.29 14.86 18.67
N PHE A 391 10.97 15.27 19.75
CA PHE A 391 10.89 14.59 21.03
C PHE A 391 9.44 14.46 21.54
N ALA A 392 8.63 15.50 21.42
CA ALA A 392 7.24 15.51 21.86
C ALA A 392 6.33 14.64 20.98
N MET A 393 6.60 14.58 19.67
CA MET A 393 5.91 13.69 18.73
C MET A 393 6.18 12.22 19.06
N ILE A 394 7.44 11.84 19.33
CA ILE A 394 7.79 10.48 19.78
C ILE A 394 7.01 10.11 21.05
N ALA A 395 6.94 11.00 22.04
CA ALA A 395 6.18 10.76 23.26
C ALA A 395 4.67 10.60 22.95
N ALA A 396 4.12 11.46 22.11
CA ALA A 396 2.71 11.45 21.71
C ALA A 396 2.29 10.14 21.02
N LEU A 397 3.19 9.45 20.31
CA LEU A 397 2.88 8.16 19.69
C LEU A 397 2.49 7.08 20.71
N SER A 398 3.05 7.11 21.92
CA SER A 398 2.79 6.08 22.96
C SER A 398 1.92 6.56 24.12
N ASP A 399 1.40 7.78 24.04
CA ASP A 399 0.60 8.39 25.10
C ASP A 399 -0.77 7.69 25.29
N THR A 400 -1.50 8.09 26.32
CA THR A 400 -2.82 7.51 26.65
C THR A 400 -3.89 7.82 25.61
N VAL A 401 -3.65 8.77 24.70
CA VAL A 401 -4.59 9.17 23.64
C VAL A 401 -4.37 8.34 22.38
N THR A 402 -3.11 8.11 21.99
CA THR A 402 -2.73 7.49 20.72
C THR A 402 -2.55 5.99 20.86
N ALA A 403 -1.90 5.51 21.92
CA ALA A 403 -1.60 4.09 22.08
C ALA A 403 -2.85 3.19 21.99
N PRO A 404 -4.03 3.56 22.53
CA PRO A 404 -5.25 2.77 22.36
C PRO A 404 -5.72 2.61 20.90
N ARG A 405 -5.28 3.47 19.98
CA ARG A 405 -5.63 3.42 18.54
C ARG A 405 -4.82 2.39 17.75
N PHE A 406 -3.72 1.85 18.30
CA PHE A 406 -2.97 0.77 17.64
C PHE A 406 -3.65 -0.57 17.86
N THR A 407 -4.79 -0.75 17.21
CA THR A 407 -5.62 -1.96 17.26
C THR A 407 -5.25 -2.99 16.19
N ASP A 408 -4.56 -2.53 15.16
CA ASP A 408 -4.30 -3.21 13.90
C ASP A 408 -2.83 -3.05 13.51
N TYR A 409 -2.39 -3.97 12.66
CA TYR A 409 -1.02 -4.12 12.24
C TYR A 409 -0.44 -2.89 11.54
N GLU A 410 -1.18 -2.27 10.60
CA GLU A 410 -0.65 -1.16 9.80
C GLU A 410 -0.39 0.09 10.62
N GLY A 411 -1.33 0.46 11.50
CA GLY A 411 -1.12 1.55 12.45
C GLY A 411 0.13 1.34 13.30
N SER A 412 0.40 0.09 13.68
CA SER A 412 1.57 -0.29 14.46
C SER A 412 2.88 -0.27 13.68
N VAL A 413 2.88 -0.76 12.44
CA VAL A 413 4.05 -0.71 11.54
C VAL A 413 4.46 0.74 11.30
N GLN A 414 3.51 1.62 10.96
CA GLN A 414 3.79 3.05 10.82
C GLN A 414 4.32 3.68 12.10
N ALA A 415 3.78 3.31 13.27
CA ALA A 415 4.22 3.87 14.54
C ALA A 415 5.67 3.50 14.90
N VAL A 416 6.12 2.28 14.64
CA VAL A 416 7.53 1.91 14.89
C VAL A 416 8.48 2.56 13.88
N MET A 417 8.10 2.63 12.60
CA MET A 417 8.88 3.37 11.59
C MET A 417 8.97 4.85 11.93
N ALA A 418 7.88 5.45 12.43
CA ALA A 418 7.87 6.84 12.90
C ALA A 418 8.85 7.06 14.06
N VAL A 419 8.89 6.17 15.06
CA VAL A 419 9.85 6.29 16.17
C VAL A 419 11.29 6.24 15.69
N ASP A 420 11.63 5.34 14.78
CA ASP A 420 12.99 5.20 14.23
C ASP A 420 13.39 6.42 13.37
N THR A 421 12.48 6.89 12.52
CA THR A 421 12.66 8.08 11.68
C THR A 421 12.85 9.35 12.52
N LEU A 422 12.00 9.54 13.53
CA LEU A 422 12.09 10.69 14.42
C LEU A 422 13.35 10.62 15.30
N LEU A 423 13.77 9.44 15.75
CA LEU A 423 15.07 9.27 16.45
C LEU A 423 16.25 9.62 15.53
N SER A 424 16.20 9.19 14.26
CA SER A 424 17.22 9.53 13.26
C SER A 424 17.28 11.05 13.06
N SER A 425 16.14 11.72 12.97
CA SER A 425 16.06 13.19 12.92
C SER A 425 16.70 13.88 14.13
N LEU A 426 16.56 13.32 15.35
CA LEU A 426 17.22 13.85 16.55
C LEU A 426 18.74 13.66 16.49
N SER A 427 19.20 12.52 15.94
CA SER A 427 20.63 12.24 15.81
C SER A 427 21.30 13.13 14.77
N ASP A 428 20.66 13.35 13.63
CA ASP A 428 21.14 14.23 12.56
C ASP A 428 21.21 15.69 13.03
N ALA A 429 20.27 16.12 13.88
CA ALA A 429 20.29 17.43 14.51
C ALA A 429 21.32 17.56 15.65
N GLY A 430 22.09 16.50 15.95
CA GLY A 430 23.07 16.47 17.04
C GLY A 430 22.46 16.47 18.45
N ALA A 431 21.14 16.33 18.57
CA ALA A 431 20.43 16.32 19.85
C ALA A 431 20.52 14.98 20.58
N VAL A 432 20.80 13.90 19.83
CA VAL A 432 21.01 12.55 20.37
C VAL A 432 22.31 11.98 19.79
N SER A 433 23.21 11.53 20.65
CA SER A 433 24.48 10.98 20.18
C SER A 433 24.31 9.61 19.51
N ARG A 434 25.24 9.24 18.62
CA ARG A 434 25.25 7.89 18.01
C ARG A 434 25.34 6.77 19.06
N ALA A 435 26.01 7.02 20.18
CA ALA A 435 26.09 6.07 21.30
C ALA A 435 24.72 5.88 21.98
N ASP A 436 23.95 6.95 22.14
CA ASP A 436 22.60 6.87 22.69
C ASP A 436 21.63 6.17 21.74
N VAL A 437 21.73 6.44 20.42
CA VAL A 437 20.98 5.68 19.40
C VAL A 437 21.28 4.18 19.51
N ALA A 438 22.56 3.80 19.59
CA ALA A 438 22.96 2.40 19.75
C ALA A 438 22.41 1.77 21.04
N ARG A 439 22.36 2.53 22.15
CA ARG A 439 21.76 2.10 23.41
C ARG A 439 20.25 1.88 23.32
N ILE A 440 19.55 2.68 22.51
CA ILE A 440 18.09 2.62 22.32
C ILE A 440 17.67 1.54 21.33
N ARG A 441 18.50 1.24 20.33
CA ARG A 441 18.21 0.31 19.22
C ARG A 441 17.53 -1.00 19.66
N PRO A 442 17.99 -1.72 20.71
CA PRO A 442 17.31 -2.95 21.15
C PRO A 442 15.84 -2.76 21.57
N SER A 443 15.46 -1.56 22.02
CA SER A 443 14.06 -1.26 22.37
C SER A 443 13.20 -1.04 21.13
N ILE A 444 13.76 -0.42 20.09
CA ILE A 444 13.09 -0.25 18.79
C ILE A 444 12.97 -1.61 18.08
N ASP A 445 14.02 -2.44 18.11
CA ASP A 445 14.01 -3.78 17.52
C ASP A 445 12.92 -4.67 18.12
N ARG A 446 12.65 -4.54 19.43
CA ARG A 446 11.51 -5.21 20.08
C ARG A 446 10.15 -4.74 19.53
N ALA A 447 10.01 -3.46 19.19
CA ALA A 447 8.79 -2.94 18.58
C ALA A 447 8.64 -3.41 17.11
N TYR A 448 9.74 -3.50 16.35
CA TYR A 448 9.73 -4.12 15.03
C TYR A 448 9.39 -5.61 15.09
N ALA A 449 9.96 -6.35 16.06
CA ALA A 449 9.63 -7.76 16.26
C ALA A 449 8.13 -7.98 16.54
N ALA A 450 7.49 -7.06 17.27
CA ALA A 450 6.05 -7.10 17.54
C ALA A 450 5.18 -6.81 16.30
N THR A 451 5.77 -6.37 15.19
CA THR A 451 5.13 -6.09 13.90
C THR A 451 5.76 -6.86 12.74
N HIS A 452 6.52 -7.92 13.04
CA HIS A 452 7.20 -8.71 12.01
C HIS A 452 6.25 -9.59 11.19
N ASP A 453 5.25 -10.20 11.83
CA ASP A 453 4.28 -11.08 11.17
C ASP A 453 2.84 -10.57 11.36
N PRO A 454 2.14 -10.18 10.29
CA PRO A 454 0.76 -9.73 10.38
C PRO A 454 -0.21 -10.80 10.91
N ASN A 455 0.11 -12.09 10.78
CA ASN A 455 -0.75 -13.18 11.27
C ASN A 455 -0.61 -13.43 12.77
N ALA A 456 0.54 -13.09 13.34
CA ALA A 456 0.85 -13.26 14.76
C ALA A 456 0.73 -11.95 15.56
N TYR A 457 0.28 -10.87 14.91
CA TYR A 457 0.22 -9.54 15.50
C TYR A 457 -0.63 -9.50 16.78
N ASN A 458 -0.09 -8.87 17.82
CA ASN A 458 -0.76 -8.66 19.10
C ASN A 458 -0.68 -7.18 19.50
N PRO A 459 -1.82 -6.47 19.58
CA PRO A 459 -1.81 -5.02 19.83
C PRO A 459 -1.30 -4.66 21.22
N LEU A 460 -1.54 -5.48 22.25
CA LEU A 460 -1.05 -5.20 23.61
C LEU A 460 0.47 -5.37 23.72
N ALA A 461 1.01 -6.42 23.11
CA ALA A 461 2.45 -6.65 23.05
C ALA A 461 3.15 -5.50 22.31
N PHE A 462 2.60 -5.10 21.15
CA PHE A 462 3.11 -3.96 20.40
C PHE A 462 3.08 -2.65 21.21
N ARG A 463 1.93 -2.27 21.78
CA ARG A 463 1.81 -1.03 22.57
C ARG A 463 2.80 -0.98 23.73
N THR A 464 3.07 -2.14 24.35
CA THR A 464 4.06 -2.26 25.42
C THR A 464 5.47 -2.02 24.87
N ALA A 465 5.85 -2.70 23.79
CA ALA A 465 7.16 -2.54 23.16
C ALA A 465 7.39 -1.10 22.65
N LEU A 466 6.39 -0.50 22.01
CA LEU A 466 6.43 0.88 21.53
C LEU A 466 6.65 1.85 22.70
N ARG A 467 5.90 1.70 23.80
CA ARG A 467 6.09 2.53 25.01
C ARG A 467 7.49 2.39 25.60
N THR A 468 8.06 1.19 25.60
CA THR A 468 9.44 0.99 26.05
C THR A 468 10.42 1.77 25.17
N ALA A 469 10.25 1.74 23.85
CA ALA A 469 11.10 2.48 22.91
C ALA A 469 10.96 4.00 23.09
N THR A 470 9.74 4.53 23.12
CA THR A 470 9.49 5.97 23.26
C THR A 470 9.96 6.51 24.62
N ASN A 471 9.79 5.77 25.71
CA ASN A 471 10.30 6.14 27.04
C ASN A 471 11.84 6.16 27.07
N ALA A 472 12.50 5.20 26.42
CA ALA A 472 13.96 5.17 26.34
C ALA A 472 14.52 6.39 25.62
N ILE A 473 13.84 6.86 24.56
CA ILE A 473 14.20 8.10 23.86
C ILE A 473 13.87 9.32 24.73
N GLY A 474 12.70 9.34 25.38
CA GLY A 474 12.28 10.45 26.25
C GLY A 474 13.23 10.71 27.42
N GLY A 475 13.93 9.68 27.91
CA GLY A 475 14.95 9.79 28.96
C GLY A 475 16.27 10.44 28.52
N LEU A 476 16.42 10.80 27.25
CA LEU A 476 17.60 11.53 26.74
C LEU A 476 17.47 13.06 26.80
N ARG A 477 16.28 13.56 27.13
CA ARG A 477 15.99 15.00 27.14
C ARG A 477 16.70 15.76 28.24
#